data_AF-A0A1Q6KH09-F1
#
_entry.id   AF-A0A1Q6KH09-F1
#
_cell.length_a   1.000
_cell.length_b   1.000
_cell.length_c   1.000
_cell.angle_alpha   90.00
_cell.angle_beta   90.00
_cell.angle_gamma   90.00
#
_symmetry.space_group_name_H-M   'P 1'
#
loop_
_entity.id
_entity.type
_entity.pdbx_description
1 polymer ?
#
loop_
_entity_poly.entity_id
_entity_poly.type
_entity_poly.pdbx_seq_one_letter_code
_entity_poly.pdbx_strand_id
1 'polypeptide(L)'
;MDEIKKIKEIKNTVKIVNIGIIAFLGSIAFFSFIISPSKSAIQTSIGLIIFAIILQIINMTMYMTIKLYYKISYSKIDINLLNQEYEREIEGMPPPAVASYLYNRNIEVFRDYTATILNLYVKKYIVISDFENNVKINIEKSKDLSKLQSHEKYVYDCISGQNKFDEEKFKNLILEDIENEGLMKKVEIDYPHILNTLMILIILALNIIYILIQVVLSSKIELDDIIFGLLICDIMIAGCYKKVYQIIKKKFFTVYRLQNKGKKELKKIKNLKNFMKQYTLIYEKDIEYVMTLEGYIPYALSLGISKKIEEYISNNEKYRNLIYGERS
;
A
#
# COMPACT_ATOMS: atom_id res chain seq x y z
N MET A 1 11.62 15.43 2.89
CA MET A 1 12.88 15.53 2.14
C MET A 1 12.70 14.74 0.87
N ASP A 2 12.73 15.41 -0.28
CA ASP A 2 11.94 15.08 -1.48
C ASP A 2 12.30 13.76 -2.16
N GLU A 3 11.42 12.76 -2.03
CA GLU A 3 11.45 11.51 -2.79
C GLU A 3 11.30 11.76 -4.30
N ILE A 4 10.75 12.91 -4.70
CA ILE A 4 10.74 13.40 -6.09
C ILE A 4 12.19 13.63 -6.60
N LYS A 5 13.09 14.12 -5.73
CA LYS A 5 14.50 14.30 -6.05
C LYS A 5 15.18 12.95 -6.27
N LYS A 6 14.90 11.95 -5.41
CA LYS A 6 15.35 10.56 -5.59
C LYS A 6 14.85 9.94 -6.89
N ILE A 7 13.62 10.21 -7.32
CA ILE A 7 13.10 9.73 -8.62
C ILE A 7 13.82 10.38 -9.80
N LYS A 8 14.08 11.69 -9.71
CA LYS A 8 14.84 12.42 -10.74
C LYS A 8 16.27 11.87 -10.83
N GLU A 9 16.86 11.52 -9.70
CA GLU A 9 18.16 10.84 -9.60
C GLU A 9 18.10 9.43 -10.19
N ILE A 10 17.18 8.55 -9.77
CA ILE A 10 17.03 7.19 -10.34
C ILE A 10 16.79 7.25 -11.86
N LYS A 11 15.93 8.15 -12.34
CA LYS A 11 15.69 8.34 -13.78
C LYS A 11 16.96 8.76 -14.51
N ASN A 12 17.73 9.68 -13.94
CA ASN A 12 19.01 10.10 -14.53
C ASN A 12 20.04 8.98 -14.48
N THR A 13 20.14 8.24 -13.39
CA THR A 13 21.05 7.10 -13.25
C THR A 13 20.74 6.01 -14.26
N VAL A 14 19.47 5.60 -14.40
CA VAL A 14 19.04 4.62 -15.43
C VAL A 14 19.37 5.11 -16.84
N LYS A 15 19.14 6.41 -17.11
CA LYS A 15 19.47 7.00 -18.42
C LYS A 15 20.98 6.97 -18.69
N ILE A 16 21.81 7.31 -17.71
CA ILE A 16 23.27 7.32 -17.81
C ILE A 16 23.81 5.89 -17.99
N VAL A 17 23.31 4.93 -17.20
CA VAL A 17 23.67 3.51 -17.32
C VAL A 17 23.31 2.96 -18.71
N ASN A 18 22.13 3.28 -19.24
CA ASN A 18 21.74 2.86 -20.59
C ASN A 18 22.64 3.43 -21.68
N ILE A 19 22.97 4.72 -21.61
CA ILE A 19 23.91 5.35 -22.57
C ILE A 19 25.28 4.68 -22.47
N GLY A 20 25.74 4.38 -21.25
CA GLY A 20 27.01 3.69 -21.00
C GLY A 20 27.05 2.27 -21.59
N ILE A 21 25.99 1.47 -21.40
CA ILE A 21 25.91 0.10 -21.94
C ILE A 21 25.92 0.11 -23.47
N ILE A 22 25.14 1.01 -24.09
CA ILE A 22 25.10 1.15 -25.56
C ILE A 22 26.46 1.58 -26.10
N ALA A 23 27.08 2.58 -25.49
CA ALA A 23 28.39 3.08 -25.91
C ALA A 23 29.47 1.99 -25.76
N PHE A 24 29.48 1.25 -24.66
CA PHE A 24 30.48 0.22 -24.39
C PHE A 24 30.35 -1.00 -25.33
N LEU A 25 29.16 -1.59 -25.43
CA LEU A 25 28.93 -2.76 -26.29
C LEU A 25 29.00 -2.41 -27.78
N GLY A 26 28.52 -1.21 -28.16
CA GLY A 26 28.68 -0.69 -29.51
C GLY A 26 30.15 -0.47 -29.90
N SER A 27 30.97 -0.01 -28.96
CA SER A 27 32.42 0.15 -29.17
C SER A 27 33.10 -1.21 -29.38
N ILE A 28 32.78 -2.21 -28.55
CA ILE A 28 33.35 -3.56 -28.68
C ILE A 28 32.97 -4.16 -30.04
N ALA A 29 31.71 -4.06 -30.46
CA ALA A 29 31.23 -4.54 -31.75
C ALA A 29 31.91 -3.84 -32.94
N PHE A 30 32.19 -2.53 -32.82
CA PHE A 30 32.89 -1.76 -33.84
C PHE A 30 34.37 -2.18 -33.94
N PHE A 31 35.06 -2.36 -32.80
CA PHE A 31 36.45 -2.81 -32.79
C PHE A 31 36.60 -4.25 -33.30
N SER A 32 35.68 -5.16 -32.98
CA SER A 32 35.71 -6.52 -33.52
C SER A 32 35.54 -6.55 -35.05
N PHE A 33 34.75 -5.63 -35.61
CA PHE A 33 34.59 -5.50 -37.06
C PHE A 33 35.84 -4.95 -37.76
N ILE A 34 36.54 -3.99 -37.15
CA ILE A 34 37.77 -3.38 -37.71
C ILE A 34 38.96 -4.35 -37.66
N ILE A 35 39.11 -5.13 -36.59
CA ILE A 35 40.33 -5.93 -36.35
C ILE A 35 40.39 -7.18 -37.23
N SER A 36 39.26 -7.78 -37.60
CA SER A 36 39.23 -8.92 -38.53
C SER A 36 37.84 -9.09 -39.13
N PRO A 37 37.60 -8.71 -40.41
CA PRO A 37 36.29 -8.86 -41.04
C PRO A 37 36.05 -10.31 -41.51
N SER A 38 36.30 -11.29 -40.63
CA SER A 38 35.99 -12.69 -40.87
C SER A 38 34.50 -12.97 -40.62
N LYS A 39 33.96 -14.05 -41.22
CA LYS A 39 32.58 -14.49 -40.94
C LYS A 39 32.32 -14.68 -39.44
N SER A 40 33.30 -15.14 -38.67
CA SER A 40 33.18 -15.33 -37.23
C SER A 40 33.12 -14.00 -36.46
N ALA A 41 33.85 -12.98 -36.90
CA ALA A 41 33.82 -11.65 -36.29
C ALA A 41 32.51 -10.88 -36.56
N ILE A 42 31.92 -11.09 -37.74
CA ILE A 42 30.59 -10.57 -38.07
C ILE A 42 29.54 -11.21 -37.15
N GLN A 43 29.62 -12.52 -36.92
CA GLN A 43 28.70 -13.26 -36.06
C GLN A 43 28.80 -12.85 -34.59
N THR A 44 30.02 -12.63 -34.06
CA THR A 44 30.21 -12.12 -32.69
C THR A 44 29.72 -10.69 -32.53
N SER A 45 29.92 -9.83 -33.54
CA SER A 45 29.44 -8.44 -33.51
C SER A 45 27.91 -8.37 -33.51
N ILE A 46 27.24 -9.20 -34.32
CA ILE A 46 25.77 -9.34 -34.31
C ILE A 46 25.27 -9.85 -32.95
N GLY A 47 25.95 -10.85 -32.37
CA GLY A 47 25.62 -11.38 -31.03
C GLY A 47 25.70 -10.31 -29.93
N LEU A 48 26.74 -9.46 -29.96
CA LEU A 48 26.91 -8.36 -29.00
C LEU A 48 25.83 -7.28 -29.15
N ILE A 49 25.40 -6.99 -30.38
CA ILE A 49 24.30 -6.04 -30.65
C ILE A 49 22.98 -6.60 -30.09
N ILE A 50 22.68 -7.88 -30.33
CA ILE A 50 21.49 -8.53 -29.78
C ILE A 50 21.53 -8.53 -28.25
N PHE A 51 22.68 -8.85 -27.65
CA PHE A 51 22.86 -8.81 -26.19
C PHE A 51 22.65 -7.41 -25.61
N ALA A 52 23.12 -6.36 -26.28
CA ALA A 52 22.89 -4.98 -25.89
C ALA A 52 21.40 -4.60 -25.94
N ILE A 53 20.67 -5.05 -26.97
CA ILE A 53 19.22 -4.83 -27.11
C ILE A 53 18.46 -5.52 -25.97
N ILE A 54 18.85 -6.74 -25.59
CA ILE A 54 18.24 -7.48 -24.47
C ILE A 54 18.43 -6.74 -23.16
N LEU A 55 19.66 -6.31 -22.86
CA LEU A 55 19.96 -5.52 -21.65
C LEU A 55 19.14 -4.22 -21.61
N GLN A 56 18.97 -3.56 -22.75
CA GLN A 56 18.17 -2.35 -22.85
C GLN A 56 16.69 -2.60 -22.54
N ILE A 57 16.12 -3.71 -23.05
CA ILE A 57 14.72 -4.10 -22.78
C ILE A 57 14.55 -4.44 -21.31
N ILE A 58 15.45 -5.21 -20.69
CA ILE A 58 15.41 -5.53 -19.26
C ILE A 58 15.42 -4.24 -18.42
N ASN A 59 16.32 -3.30 -18.71
CA ASN A 59 16.40 -2.02 -18.00
C ASN A 59 15.13 -1.16 -18.17
N MET A 60 14.57 -1.09 -19.38
CA MET A 60 13.32 -0.36 -19.63
C MET A 60 12.13 -0.99 -18.90
N THR A 61 12.09 -2.32 -18.82
CA THR A 61 11.05 -3.06 -18.11
C THR A 61 11.15 -2.82 -16.60
N MET A 62 12.37 -2.87 -16.03
CA MET A 62 12.62 -2.52 -14.63
C MET A 62 12.23 -1.07 -14.30
N TYR A 63 12.57 -0.11 -15.15
CA TYR A 63 12.18 1.29 -14.93
C TYR A 63 10.66 1.48 -14.91
N MET A 64 9.95 0.80 -15.80
CA MET A 64 8.49 0.92 -15.91
C MET A 64 7.75 0.22 -14.77
N THR A 65 8.23 -0.93 -14.28
CA THR A 65 7.66 -1.59 -13.10
C THR A 65 7.85 -0.73 -11.85
N ILE A 66 9.03 -0.11 -11.69
CA ILE A 66 9.27 0.87 -10.62
C ILE A 66 8.28 2.04 -10.74
N LYS A 67 8.17 2.67 -11.91
CA LYS A 67 7.25 3.80 -12.14
C LYS A 67 5.78 3.43 -11.84
N LEU A 68 5.35 2.22 -12.21
CA LEU A 68 4.01 1.72 -11.93
C LEU A 68 3.77 1.54 -10.42
N TYR A 69 4.72 0.89 -9.73
CA TYR A 69 4.67 0.73 -8.27
C TYR A 69 4.53 2.07 -7.56
N TYR A 70 5.35 3.06 -7.93
CA TYR A 70 5.26 4.40 -7.36
C TYR A 70 3.91 5.06 -7.64
N LYS A 71 3.39 4.99 -8.87
CA LYS A 71 2.10 5.61 -9.18
C LYS A 71 0.94 5.00 -8.38
N ILE A 72 0.97 3.69 -8.14
CA ILE A 72 -0.01 2.97 -7.31
C ILE A 72 0.15 3.34 -5.83
N SER A 73 1.38 3.36 -5.31
CA SER A 73 1.66 3.65 -3.90
C SER A 73 1.42 5.11 -3.53
N TYR A 74 1.79 6.06 -4.40
CA TYR A 74 1.78 7.50 -4.10
C TYR A 74 0.53 8.24 -4.59
N SER A 75 -0.27 7.68 -5.48
CA SER A 75 -1.64 8.19 -5.74
C SER A 75 -2.53 8.15 -4.48
N LYS A 76 -2.11 7.42 -3.44
CA LYS A 76 -2.74 7.38 -2.12
C LYS A 76 -2.38 8.56 -1.21
N ILE A 77 -1.35 9.34 -1.53
CA ILE A 77 -0.81 10.39 -0.65
C ILE A 77 -1.07 11.76 -1.30
N ASP A 78 -2.10 12.46 -0.83
CA ASP A 78 -2.36 13.85 -1.21
C ASP A 78 -1.49 14.74 -0.31
N ILE A 79 -0.31 15.16 -0.80
CA ILE A 79 0.76 15.77 0.02
C ILE A 79 0.51 17.27 0.30
N ASN A 80 -0.44 17.91 -0.36
CA ASN A 80 -0.65 19.34 -0.21
C ASN A 80 -1.77 19.64 0.79
N LEU A 81 -1.39 19.84 2.05
CA LEU A 81 -2.07 20.74 2.99
C LEU A 81 -1.08 21.08 4.12
N LEU A 82 -0.35 22.18 3.92
CA LEU A 82 0.55 22.79 4.89
C LEU A 82 -0.09 24.11 5.33
N ASN A 83 -0.64 24.09 6.54
CA ASN A 83 -0.63 25.21 7.49
C ASN A 83 -0.59 24.56 8.89
N GLN A 84 0.31 25.03 9.74
CA GLN A 84 0.48 24.57 11.12
C GLN A 84 -0.65 25.16 11.97
N GLU A 85 -1.79 24.49 11.98
CA GLU A 85 -2.85 24.75 12.94
C GLU A 85 -2.89 23.57 13.92
N TYR A 86 -3.25 23.82 15.18
CA TYR A 86 -3.42 22.78 16.18
C TYR A 86 -4.91 22.56 16.42
N GLU A 87 -5.35 21.31 16.34
CA GLU A 87 -6.72 20.93 16.65
C GLU A 87 -6.69 20.24 18.01
N ARG A 88 -7.31 20.85 19.01
CA ARG A 88 -7.37 20.30 20.37
C ARG A 88 -8.67 19.53 20.61
N GLU A 89 -9.75 19.95 19.96
CA GLU A 89 -11.08 19.39 20.19
C GLU A 89 -11.23 18.05 19.46
N ILE A 90 -11.67 17.03 20.20
CA ILE A 90 -11.99 15.70 19.67
C ILE A 90 -13.45 15.63 19.20
N GLU A 91 -14.28 16.56 19.67
CA GLU A 91 -15.70 16.58 19.33
C GLU A 91 -15.90 16.80 17.83
N GLY A 92 -16.75 15.97 17.22
CA GLY A 92 -16.98 15.97 15.78
C GLY A 92 -15.85 15.34 14.94
N MET A 93 -14.83 14.74 15.54
CA MET A 93 -13.87 13.91 14.82
C MET A 93 -14.46 12.55 14.44
N PRO A 94 -14.03 11.97 13.31
CA PRO A 94 -14.39 10.60 12.96
C PRO A 94 -13.82 9.61 13.99
N PRO A 95 -14.45 8.44 14.19
CA PRO A 95 -13.99 7.45 15.16
C PRO A 95 -12.51 7.06 14.98
N PRO A 96 -11.80 6.64 16.03
CA PRO A 96 -10.36 6.41 15.99
C PRO A 96 -9.89 5.45 14.89
N ALA A 97 -10.64 4.38 14.62
CA ALA A 97 -10.32 3.42 13.55
C ALA A 97 -10.47 4.05 12.14
N VAL A 98 -11.51 4.86 11.95
CA VAL A 98 -11.68 5.66 10.71
C VAL A 98 -10.54 6.66 10.58
N ALA A 99 -10.22 7.40 11.65
CA ALA A 99 -9.12 8.36 11.67
C ALA A 99 -7.77 7.72 11.36
N SER A 100 -7.51 6.53 11.91
CA SER A 100 -6.32 5.72 11.60
C SER A 100 -6.23 5.40 10.12
N TYR A 101 -7.32 4.92 9.49
CA TYR A 101 -7.29 4.66 8.06
C TYR A 101 -7.12 5.94 7.22
N LEU A 102 -7.79 7.05 7.57
CA LEU A 102 -7.64 8.32 6.85
C LEU A 102 -6.17 8.78 6.85
N TYR A 103 -5.49 8.65 7.98
CA TYR A 103 -4.12 9.13 8.18
C TYR A 103 -3.05 8.12 7.73
N ASN A 104 -3.11 6.88 8.20
CA ASN A 104 -2.12 5.82 7.96
C ASN A 104 -2.36 5.06 6.64
N ARG A 105 -3.57 5.13 6.05
CA ARG A 105 -3.99 4.32 4.88
C ARG A 105 -3.91 2.81 5.10
N ASN A 106 -3.89 2.39 6.35
CA ASN A 106 -3.84 1.00 6.78
C ASN A 106 -4.74 0.83 8.01
N ILE A 107 -5.30 -0.36 8.18
CA ILE A 107 -6.06 -0.76 9.37
C ILE A 107 -5.20 -1.78 10.12
N GLU A 108 -4.66 -1.37 11.25
CA GLU A 108 -3.88 -2.23 12.14
C GLU A 108 -4.82 -2.82 13.17
N VAL A 109 -5.27 -4.06 12.90
CA VAL A 109 -6.40 -4.70 13.59
C VAL A 109 -6.31 -4.59 15.11
N PHE A 110 -5.18 -4.99 15.70
CA PHE A 110 -4.97 -4.94 17.15
C PHE A 110 -5.20 -3.54 17.72
N ARG A 111 -4.54 -2.56 17.12
CA ARG A 111 -4.52 -1.18 17.57
C ARG A 111 -5.87 -0.49 17.36
N ASP A 112 -6.44 -0.64 16.16
CA ASP A 112 -7.70 0.01 15.79
C ASP A 112 -8.90 -0.61 16.50
N TYR A 113 -8.89 -1.93 16.74
CA TYR A 113 -9.90 -2.61 17.53
C TYR A 113 -9.83 -2.17 19.00
N THR A 114 -8.64 -2.16 19.61
CA THR A 114 -8.42 -1.67 20.98
C THR A 114 -8.87 -0.20 21.14
N ALA A 115 -8.49 0.66 20.19
CA ALA A 115 -8.93 2.05 20.18
C ALA A 115 -10.45 2.16 20.08
N THR A 116 -11.12 1.29 19.32
CA THR A 116 -12.58 1.26 19.22
C THR A 116 -13.24 0.88 20.54
N ILE A 117 -12.72 -0.13 21.25
CA ILE A 117 -13.20 -0.51 22.60
C ILE A 117 -13.08 0.68 23.56
N LEU A 118 -11.91 1.33 23.61
CA LEU A 118 -11.71 2.50 24.46
C LEU A 118 -12.59 3.68 24.06
N ASN A 119 -12.87 3.85 22.76
CA ASN A 119 -13.81 4.86 22.29
C ASN A 119 -15.25 4.59 22.77
N LEU A 120 -15.68 3.32 22.78
CA LEU A 120 -16.97 2.92 23.34
C LEU A 120 -17.05 3.18 24.85
N TYR A 121 -15.94 3.00 25.57
CA TYR A 121 -15.82 3.32 27.00
C TYR A 121 -15.96 4.84 27.23
N VAL A 122 -15.21 5.66 26.50
CA VAL A 122 -15.30 7.14 26.58
C VAL A 122 -16.71 7.63 26.23
N LYS A 123 -17.33 7.04 25.20
CA LYS A 123 -18.72 7.31 24.82
C LYS A 123 -19.74 6.73 25.82
N LYS A 124 -19.31 6.04 26.88
CA LYS A 124 -20.13 5.42 27.93
C LYS A 124 -21.13 4.37 27.42
N TYR A 125 -20.79 3.62 26.37
CA TYR A 125 -21.56 2.45 25.91
C TYR A 125 -21.15 1.17 26.65
N ILE A 126 -19.91 1.15 27.15
CA ILE A 126 -19.38 0.10 28.00
C ILE A 126 -18.82 0.73 29.27
N VAL A 127 -18.89 -0.01 30.36
CA VAL A 127 -18.27 0.33 31.64
C VAL A 127 -17.22 -0.73 31.92
N ILE A 128 -15.98 -0.29 32.05
CA ILE A 128 -14.86 -1.14 32.44
C ILE A 128 -14.71 -0.99 33.96
N SER A 129 -14.93 -2.07 34.71
CA SER A 129 -14.79 -2.13 36.16
C SER A 129 -13.66 -3.09 36.56
N ASP A 130 -13.10 -2.89 37.77
CA ASP A 130 -12.07 -3.73 38.38
C ASP A 130 -10.75 -3.81 37.58
N PHE A 131 -10.09 -2.66 37.37
CA PHE A 131 -8.77 -2.60 36.71
C PHE A 131 -7.67 -3.39 37.44
N GLU A 132 -7.83 -3.65 38.75
CA GLU A 132 -6.79 -4.27 39.59
C GLU A 132 -6.77 -5.81 39.51
N ASN A 133 -7.93 -6.47 39.57
CA ASN A 133 -8.00 -7.92 39.78
C ASN A 133 -8.48 -8.70 38.55
N ASN A 134 -9.70 -8.46 38.09
CA ASN A 134 -10.30 -9.11 36.92
C ASN A 134 -11.11 -8.08 36.16
N VAL A 135 -10.60 -7.61 35.02
CA VAL A 135 -11.27 -6.54 34.31
C VAL A 135 -12.60 -7.04 33.76
N LYS A 136 -13.70 -6.43 34.22
CA LYS A 136 -15.06 -6.76 33.79
C LYS A 136 -15.57 -5.66 32.88
N ILE A 137 -16.11 -6.06 31.74
CA ILE A 137 -16.80 -5.15 30.82
C ILE A 137 -18.30 -5.33 31.00
N ASN A 138 -18.94 -4.32 31.56
CA ASN A 138 -20.38 -4.24 31.67
C ASN A 138 -20.94 -3.43 30.51
N ILE A 139 -22.03 -3.89 29.94
CA ILE A 139 -22.67 -3.26 28.78
C ILE A 139 -23.85 -2.42 29.23
N GLU A 140 -23.84 -1.16 28.82
CA GLU A 140 -24.92 -0.23 29.11
C GLU A 140 -26.04 -0.39 28.07
N LYS A 141 -27.00 -1.27 28.36
CA LYS A 141 -28.11 -1.60 27.45
C LYS A 141 -29.10 -0.44 27.23
N SER A 142 -29.06 0.60 28.06
CA SER A 142 -29.97 1.74 27.99
C SER A 142 -29.63 2.77 26.91
N LYS A 143 -28.44 2.67 26.29
CA LYS A 143 -27.99 3.65 25.30
C LYS A 143 -28.50 3.36 23.89
N ASP A 144 -28.88 4.43 23.21
CA ASP A 144 -29.23 4.41 21.80
C ASP A 144 -27.99 4.09 20.93
N LEU A 145 -28.03 2.92 20.28
CA LEU A 145 -26.99 2.44 19.36
C LEU A 145 -27.05 3.16 18.00
N SER A 146 -28.11 3.91 17.69
CA SER A 146 -28.26 4.60 16.39
C SER A 146 -27.09 5.54 16.08
N LYS A 147 -26.47 6.11 17.12
CA LYS A 147 -25.34 7.05 17.04
C LYS A 147 -23.98 6.39 16.77
N LEU A 148 -23.89 5.07 16.88
CA LEU A 148 -22.66 4.33 16.58
C LEU A 148 -22.57 4.01 15.09
N GLN A 149 -21.35 4.13 14.55
CA GLN A 149 -21.05 3.66 13.21
C GLN A 149 -21.07 2.13 13.13
N SER A 150 -21.07 1.58 11.92
CA SER A 150 -21.27 0.14 11.69
C SER A 150 -20.15 -0.69 12.31
N HIS A 151 -18.88 -0.25 12.18
CA HIS A 151 -17.76 -0.91 12.83
C HIS A 151 -17.83 -0.84 14.36
N GLU A 152 -18.26 0.30 14.93
CA GLU A 152 -18.40 0.47 16.39
C GLU A 152 -19.49 -0.45 16.96
N LYS A 153 -20.62 -0.58 16.25
CA LYS A 153 -21.70 -1.53 16.58
C LYS A 153 -21.19 -2.97 16.56
N TYR A 154 -20.41 -3.32 15.54
CA TYR A 154 -19.84 -4.66 15.44
C TYR A 154 -18.92 -4.98 16.62
N VAL A 155 -18.04 -4.05 17.02
CA VAL A 155 -17.22 -4.22 18.22
C VAL A 155 -18.08 -4.34 19.48
N TYR A 156 -19.12 -3.53 19.62
CA TYR A 156 -20.07 -3.62 20.73
C TYR A 156 -20.76 -4.99 20.80
N ASP A 157 -21.19 -5.54 19.66
CA ASP A 157 -21.82 -6.87 19.57
C ASP A 157 -20.84 -7.99 19.91
N CYS A 158 -19.58 -7.84 19.51
CA CYS A 158 -18.50 -8.76 19.88
C CYS A 158 -18.26 -8.79 21.39
N ILE A 159 -18.17 -7.63 22.03
CA ILE A 159 -18.03 -7.52 23.50
C ILE A 159 -19.25 -8.12 24.20
N SER A 160 -20.44 -7.90 23.64
CA SER A 160 -21.73 -8.44 24.12
C SER A 160 -21.87 -9.95 23.97
N GLY A 161 -20.93 -10.63 23.30
CA GLY A 161 -20.99 -12.06 23.04
C GLY A 161 -22.02 -12.46 21.98
N GLN A 162 -22.56 -11.49 21.23
CA GLN A 162 -23.50 -11.77 20.14
C GLN A 162 -22.79 -12.23 18.87
N ASN A 163 -21.54 -11.79 18.67
CA ASN A 163 -20.73 -12.11 17.50
C ASN A 163 -19.30 -12.52 17.89
N LYS A 164 -18.72 -13.47 17.16
CA LYS A 164 -17.28 -13.73 17.24
C LYS A 164 -16.52 -12.67 16.41
N PHE A 165 -15.38 -12.23 16.93
CA PHE A 165 -14.53 -11.27 16.22
C PHE A 165 -13.92 -11.89 14.95
N ASP A 166 -14.01 -11.16 13.85
CA ASP A 166 -13.50 -11.48 12.52
C ASP A 166 -12.79 -10.24 11.96
N GLU A 167 -11.51 -10.39 11.65
CA GLU A 167 -10.65 -9.29 11.21
C GLU A 167 -11.07 -8.70 9.85
N GLU A 168 -11.51 -9.55 8.93
CA GLU A 168 -11.88 -9.12 7.57
C GLU A 168 -13.19 -8.35 7.61
N LYS A 169 -14.16 -8.85 8.38
CA LYS A 169 -15.42 -8.17 8.63
C LYS A 169 -15.19 -6.80 9.28
N PHE A 170 -14.33 -6.72 10.30
CA PHE A 170 -14.00 -5.45 10.94
C PHE A 170 -13.41 -4.43 9.97
N LYS A 171 -12.43 -4.84 9.15
CA LYS A 171 -11.81 -3.98 8.12
C LYS A 171 -12.84 -3.49 7.11
N ASN A 172 -13.70 -4.36 6.63
CA ASN A 172 -14.71 -4.01 5.64
C ASN A 172 -15.73 -3.00 6.18
N LEU A 173 -16.19 -3.17 7.42
CA LEU A 173 -17.11 -2.23 8.07
C LEU A 173 -16.52 -0.82 8.23
N ILE A 174 -15.22 -0.71 8.57
CA ILE A 174 -14.54 0.59 8.64
C ILE A 174 -14.53 1.27 7.27
N LEU A 175 -14.23 0.50 6.21
CA LEU A 175 -14.20 1.02 4.84
C LEU A 175 -15.61 1.43 4.34
N GLU A 176 -16.64 0.69 4.72
CA GLU A 176 -18.04 1.05 4.45
C GLU A 176 -18.43 2.35 5.16
N ASP A 177 -18.08 2.50 6.44
CA ASP A 177 -18.36 3.74 7.18
C ASP A 177 -17.64 4.95 6.54
N ILE A 178 -16.40 4.79 6.07
CA ILE A 178 -15.65 5.83 5.35
C ILE A 178 -16.35 6.26 4.05
N GLU A 179 -16.90 5.29 3.30
CA GLU A 179 -17.63 5.56 2.05
C GLU A 179 -18.98 6.22 2.34
N ASN A 180 -19.74 5.69 3.32
CA ASN A 180 -21.05 6.19 3.73
C ASN A 180 -20.97 7.64 4.24
N GLU A 181 -19.91 7.98 4.98
CA GLU A 181 -19.70 9.35 5.45
C GLU A 181 -19.17 10.30 4.36
N GLY A 182 -18.90 9.80 3.16
CA GLY A 182 -18.37 10.57 2.03
C GLY A 182 -16.94 11.08 2.28
N LEU A 183 -16.16 10.40 3.10
CA LEU A 183 -14.77 10.78 3.42
C LEU A 183 -13.82 10.33 2.32
N MET A 184 -14.02 9.11 1.82
CA MET A 184 -13.32 8.58 0.65
C MET A 184 -14.29 7.91 -0.31
N LYS A 185 -13.88 7.78 -1.58
CA LYS A 185 -14.61 7.01 -2.57
C LYS A 185 -13.67 6.05 -3.26
N LYS A 186 -14.14 4.83 -3.54
CA LYS A 186 -13.47 3.92 -4.47
C LYS A 186 -13.43 4.55 -5.85
N VAL A 187 -12.23 4.78 -6.36
CA VAL A 187 -11.99 5.25 -7.71
C VAL A 187 -11.19 4.18 -8.44
N GLU A 188 -11.70 3.74 -9.58
CA GLU A 188 -10.91 2.96 -10.53
C GLU A 188 -9.90 3.89 -11.18
N ILE A 189 -8.61 3.64 -10.95
CA ILE A 189 -7.56 4.37 -11.64
C ILE A 189 -7.14 3.57 -12.86
N ASP A 190 -7.56 4.05 -14.03
CA ASP A 190 -7.18 3.41 -15.28
C ASP A 190 -5.75 3.81 -15.66
N TYR A 191 -4.85 2.83 -15.79
CA TYR A 191 -3.50 3.04 -16.31
C TYR A 191 -3.21 2.16 -17.52
N PRO A 192 -4.08 2.16 -18.55
CA PRO A 192 -3.98 1.25 -19.67
C PRO A 192 -2.66 1.47 -20.40
N HIS A 193 -2.19 2.73 -20.52
CA HIS A 193 -0.94 3.04 -21.19
C HIS A 193 0.29 2.40 -20.51
N ILE A 194 0.42 2.46 -19.18
CA ILE A 194 1.61 1.93 -18.49
C ILE A 194 1.66 0.40 -18.57
N LEU A 195 0.51 -0.25 -18.40
CA LEU A 195 0.39 -1.71 -18.52
C LEU A 195 0.60 -2.17 -19.96
N ASN A 196 0.00 -1.49 -20.95
CA ASN A 196 0.21 -1.79 -22.37
C ASN A 196 1.69 -1.68 -22.73
N THR A 197 2.40 -0.63 -22.28
CA THR A 197 3.83 -0.49 -22.54
C THR A 197 4.66 -1.60 -21.89
N LEU A 198 4.37 -1.99 -20.64
CA LEU A 198 5.04 -3.10 -19.97
C LEU A 198 4.84 -4.43 -20.73
N MET A 199 3.65 -4.66 -21.25
CA MET A 199 3.34 -5.87 -22.02
C MET A 199 4.04 -5.90 -23.35
N ILE A 200 4.09 -4.78 -24.07
CA ILE A 200 4.86 -4.68 -25.32
C ILE A 200 6.34 -5.01 -25.07
N LEU A 201 6.91 -4.54 -23.95
CA LEU A 201 8.29 -4.86 -23.58
C LEU A 201 8.49 -6.35 -23.26
N ILE A 202 7.55 -6.98 -22.57
CA ILE A 202 7.59 -8.43 -22.28
C ILE A 202 7.50 -9.24 -23.57
N ILE A 203 6.59 -8.88 -24.49
CA ILE A 203 6.45 -9.52 -25.79
C ILE A 203 7.76 -9.41 -26.58
N LEU A 204 8.35 -8.22 -26.65
CA LEU A 204 9.65 -8.00 -27.31
C LEU A 204 10.75 -8.87 -26.69
N ALA A 205 10.81 -8.97 -25.36
CA ALA A 205 11.81 -9.81 -24.69
C ALA A 205 11.64 -11.30 -25.03
N LEU A 206 10.40 -11.81 -25.02
CA LEU A 206 10.10 -13.20 -25.35
C LEU A 206 10.41 -13.52 -26.81
N ASN A 207 10.09 -12.61 -27.73
CA ASN A 207 10.40 -12.77 -29.15
C ASN A 207 11.91 -12.82 -29.39
N ILE A 208 12.70 -12.03 -28.66
CA ILE A 208 14.17 -12.11 -28.75
C ILE A 208 14.71 -13.42 -28.15
N ILE A 209 14.17 -13.87 -27.02
CA ILE A 209 14.53 -15.17 -26.43
C ILE A 209 14.23 -16.31 -27.41
N TYR A 210 13.07 -16.27 -28.06
CA TYR A 210 12.69 -17.26 -29.07
C TYR A 210 13.67 -17.27 -30.24
N ILE A 211 14.03 -16.09 -30.77
CA ILE A 211 15.03 -15.97 -31.85
C ILE A 211 16.38 -16.54 -31.40
N LEU A 212 16.82 -16.24 -30.17
CA LEU A 212 18.07 -16.78 -29.63
C LEU A 212 18.05 -18.31 -29.50
N ILE A 213 16.95 -18.88 -29.00
CA ILE A 213 16.76 -20.32 -28.89
C ILE A 213 16.85 -20.98 -30.27
N GLN A 214 16.21 -20.41 -31.29
CA GLN A 214 16.26 -20.93 -32.65
C GLN A 214 17.67 -20.85 -33.24
N VAL A 215 18.38 -19.74 -33.02
CA VAL A 215 19.77 -19.55 -33.46
C VAL A 215 20.73 -20.57 -32.82
N VAL A 216 20.49 -20.98 -31.57
CA VAL A 216 21.32 -21.96 -30.86
C VAL A 216 20.99 -23.41 -31.27
N LEU A 217 19.70 -23.73 -31.49
CA LEU A 217 19.25 -25.10 -31.72
C LEU A 217 19.31 -25.56 -33.18
N SER A 218 19.26 -24.64 -34.14
CA SER A 218 19.01 -24.99 -35.55
C SER A 218 20.21 -24.64 -36.44
N SER A 219 20.73 -25.64 -37.16
CA SER A 219 21.87 -25.49 -38.10
C SER A 219 21.48 -24.88 -39.46
N LYS A 220 20.18 -24.86 -39.78
CA LYS A 220 19.55 -24.13 -40.90
C LYS A 220 18.23 -23.58 -40.39
N ILE A 221 18.06 -22.26 -40.50
CA ILE A 221 16.83 -21.60 -40.08
C ILE A 221 16.24 -20.94 -41.33
N GLU A 222 15.02 -21.35 -41.69
CA GLU A 222 14.25 -20.69 -42.73
C GLU A 222 13.50 -19.50 -42.13
N LEU A 223 13.43 -18.41 -42.88
CA LEU A 223 12.83 -17.15 -42.41
C LEU A 223 11.35 -17.32 -42.08
N ASP A 224 10.65 -18.17 -42.83
CA ASP A 224 9.22 -18.42 -42.70
C ASP A 224 8.89 -19.13 -41.37
N ASP A 225 9.74 -20.04 -40.90
CA ASP A 225 9.58 -20.73 -39.62
C ASP A 225 9.72 -19.77 -38.43
N ILE A 226 10.68 -18.82 -38.51
CA ILE A 226 10.83 -17.78 -37.48
C ILE A 226 9.57 -16.91 -37.43
N ILE A 227 9.09 -16.45 -38.59
CA ILE A 227 7.93 -15.55 -38.67
C ILE A 227 6.68 -16.25 -38.14
N PHE A 228 6.48 -17.53 -38.51
CA PHE A 228 5.34 -18.32 -38.04
C PHE A 228 5.39 -18.56 -36.52
N GLY A 229 6.57 -18.87 -35.97
CA GLY A 229 6.78 -19.03 -34.53
C GLY A 229 6.50 -17.76 -33.73
N LEU A 230 6.98 -16.60 -34.20
CA LEU A 230 6.72 -15.30 -33.59
C LEU A 230 5.23 -14.96 -33.58
N LEU A 231 4.52 -15.21 -34.69
CA LEU A 231 3.07 -15.00 -34.78
C LEU A 231 2.29 -15.84 -33.75
N ILE A 232 2.66 -17.11 -33.57
CA ILE A 232 2.02 -17.97 -32.57
C ILE A 232 2.27 -17.46 -31.16
N CYS A 233 3.52 -17.08 -30.84
CA CYS A 233 3.86 -16.51 -29.54
C CYS A 233 3.06 -15.23 -29.24
N ASP A 234 2.97 -14.30 -30.19
CA ASP A 234 2.24 -13.05 -30.03
C ASP A 234 0.74 -13.27 -29.79
N ILE A 235 0.12 -14.21 -30.52
CA ILE A 235 -1.30 -14.57 -30.35
C ILE A 235 -1.55 -15.18 -28.97
N MET A 236 -0.68 -16.09 -28.50
CA MET A 236 -0.82 -16.70 -27.17
C MET A 236 -0.67 -15.65 -26.05
N ILE A 237 0.29 -14.74 -26.18
CA ILE A 237 0.53 -13.69 -25.18
C ILE A 237 -0.64 -12.69 -25.16
N ALA A 238 -1.18 -12.31 -26.32
CA ALA A 238 -2.34 -11.43 -26.40
C ALA A 238 -3.59 -12.03 -25.72
N GLY A 239 -3.81 -13.33 -25.86
CA GLY A 239 -4.89 -14.05 -25.17
C GLY A 239 -4.73 -14.08 -23.65
N CYS A 240 -3.51 -14.36 -23.17
CA CYS A 240 -3.17 -14.33 -21.75
C CYS A 240 -3.25 -12.92 -21.15
N TYR A 241 -2.85 -11.90 -21.92
CA TYR A 241 -2.85 -10.50 -21.49
C TYR A 241 -4.23 -10.05 -21.02
N LYS A 242 -5.28 -10.33 -21.80
CA LYS A 242 -6.63 -9.88 -21.46
C LYS A 242 -7.10 -10.39 -20.09
N LYS A 243 -6.79 -11.65 -19.75
CA LYS A 243 -7.12 -12.24 -18.44
C LYS A 243 -6.28 -11.65 -17.32
N VAL A 244 -4.96 -11.55 -17.52
CA VAL A 244 -4.03 -10.98 -16.53
C VAL A 244 -4.39 -9.51 -16.26
N TYR A 245 -4.69 -8.73 -17.30
CA TYR A 245 -5.14 -7.34 -17.19
C TYR A 245 -6.37 -7.22 -16.30
N GLN A 246 -7.39 -8.07 -16.47
CA GLN A 246 -8.60 -8.04 -15.64
C GLN A 246 -8.32 -8.37 -14.16
N ILE A 247 -7.46 -9.35 -13.90
CA ILE A 247 -7.07 -9.74 -12.52
C ILE A 247 -6.30 -8.60 -11.84
N ILE A 248 -5.31 -8.03 -12.53
CA ILE A 248 -4.53 -6.89 -12.01
C ILE A 248 -5.46 -5.67 -11.86
N LYS A 249 -6.36 -5.43 -12.84
CA LYS A 249 -7.40 -4.38 -12.82
C LYS A 249 -8.14 -4.38 -11.48
N LYS A 250 -8.70 -5.54 -11.12
CA LYS A 250 -9.53 -5.71 -9.93
C LYS A 250 -8.75 -5.55 -8.62
N LYS A 251 -7.51 -6.03 -8.55
CA LYS A 251 -6.72 -6.04 -7.30
C LYS A 251 -5.98 -4.73 -7.01
N PHE A 252 -5.44 -4.05 -8.03
CA PHE A 252 -4.47 -2.97 -7.83
C PHE A 252 -4.96 -1.58 -8.20
N PHE A 253 -6.06 -1.47 -8.96
CA PHE A 253 -6.50 -0.18 -9.50
C PHE A 253 -7.73 0.40 -8.83
N THR A 254 -8.32 -0.31 -7.88
CA THR A 254 -9.32 0.25 -6.99
C THR A 254 -8.59 0.94 -5.84
N VAL A 255 -8.57 2.27 -5.85
CA VAL A 255 -7.94 3.07 -4.80
C VAL A 255 -8.97 3.96 -4.13
N TYR A 256 -8.88 4.08 -2.81
CA TYR A 256 -9.68 5.02 -2.04
C TYR A 256 -9.13 6.44 -2.18
N ARG A 257 -9.85 7.27 -2.95
CA ARG A 257 -9.53 8.68 -3.13
C ARG A 257 -10.25 9.53 -2.09
N LEU A 258 -9.51 10.43 -1.44
CA LEU A 258 -10.08 11.39 -0.50
C LEU A 258 -11.05 12.35 -1.20
N GLN A 259 -12.22 12.52 -0.61
CA GLN A 259 -13.18 13.57 -0.97
C GLN A 259 -12.84 14.87 -0.23
N ASN A 260 -13.46 15.98 -0.62
CA ASN A 260 -13.23 17.28 0.03
C ASN A 260 -13.50 17.24 1.54
N LYS A 261 -14.54 16.52 1.98
CA LYS A 261 -14.84 16.29 3.40
C LYS A 261 -13.70 15.52 4.08
N GLY A 262 -13.27 14.40 3.51
CA GLY A 262 -12.14 13.62 4.02
C GLY A 262 -10.82 14.39 4.09
N LYS A 263 -10.56 15.32 3.14
CA LYS A 263 -9.38 16.19 3.20
C LYS A 263 -9.39 17.12 4.42
N LYS A 264 -10.56 17.68 4.76
CA LYS A 264 -10.73 18.52 5.94
C LYS A 264 -10.51 17.71 7.22
N GLU A 265 -11.13 16.53 7.31
CA GLU A 265 -10.97 15.65 8.47
C GLU A 265 -9.52 15.15 8.61
N LEU A 266 -8.86 14.80 7.52
CA LEU A 266 -7.44 14.43 7.54
C LEU A 266 -6.55 15.57 8.08
N LYS A 267 -6.85 16.82 7.72
CA LYS A 267 -6.13 17.98 8.26
C LYS A 267 -6.31 18.07 9.77
N LYS A 268 -7.54 17.96 10.28
CA LYS A 268 -7.84 17.96 11.72
C LYS A 268 -7.10 16.85 12.46
N ILE A 269 -7.14 15.62 11.92
CA ILE A 269 -6.45 14.45 12.50
C ILE A 269 -4.94 14.69 12.59
N LYS A 270 -4.33 15.24 11.53
CA LYS A 270 -2.90 15.56 11.51
C LYS A 270 -2.54 16.62 12.56
N ASN A 271 -3.41 17.62 12.71
CA ASN A 271 -3.24 18.69 13.69
C ASN A 271 -3.37 18.16 15.13
N LEU A 272 -4.36 17.28 15.39
CA LEU A 272 -4.53 16.60 16.67
C LEU A 272 -3.33 15.71 17.01
N LYS A 273 -2.82 14.94 16.04
CA LYS A 273 -1.61 14.14 16.20
C LYS A 273 -0.41 14.99 16.63
N ASN A 274 -0.21 16.14 15.98
CA ASN A 274 0.88 17.04 16.34
C ASN A 274 0.67 17.64 17.73
N PHE A 275 -0.56 18.01 18.07
CA PHE A 275 -0.89 18.50 19.41
C PHE A 275 -0.57 17.45 20.48
N MET A 276 -1.06 16.22 20.32
CA MET A 276 -0.78 15.12 21.26
C MET A 276 0.73 14.85 21.37
N LYS A 277 1.45 14.86 20.25
CA LYS A 277 2.89 14.60 20.28
C LYS A 277 3.70 15.71 21.00
N GLN A 278 3.28 16.96 20.88
CA GLN A 278 4.07 18.12 21.35
C GLN A 278 3.63 18.64 22.72
N TYR A 279 2.36 18.46 23.07
CA TYR A 279 1.75 19.13 24.23
C TYR A 279 1.12 18.15 25.22
N THR A 280 1.15 16.85 24.96
CA THR A 280 0.74 15.85 25.95
C THR A 280 1.91 14.95 26.32
N LEU A 281 1.91 14.49 27.58
CA LEU A 281 2.89 13.53 28.08
C LEU A 281 2.56 12.08 27.69
N ILE A 282 1.59 11.87 26.77
CA ILE A 282 1.12 10.54 26.34
C ILE A 282 2.24 9.70 25.72
N TYR A 283 3.25 10.36 25.12
CA TYR A 283 4.41 9.67 24.57
C TYR A 283 5.36 9.15 25.68
N GLU A 284 5.41 9.85 26.82
CA GLU A 284 6.47 9.71 27.82
C GLU A 284 6.03 8.91 29.05
N LYS A 285 4.74 8.95 29.42
CA LYS A 285 4.21 8.39 30.66
C LYS A 285 3.29 7.18 30.46
N ASP A 286 3.20 6.36 31.50
CA ASP A 286 2.34 5.17 31.57
C ASP A 286 0.85 5.53 31.72
N ILE A 287 -0.04 4.60 31.34
CA ILE A 287 -1.50 4.77 31.26
C ILE A 287 -2.11 5.35 32.54
N GLU A 288 -1.63 4.92 33.71
CA GLU A 288 -2.16 5.34 35.02
C GLU A 288 -1.99 6.84 35.29
N TYR A 289 -1.01 7.50 34.65
CA TYR A 289 -0.80 8.95 34.76
C TYR A 289 -1.67 9.78 33.79
N VAL A 290 -2.42 9.13 32.88
CA VAL A 290 -3.11 9.76 31.74
C VAL A 290 -4.63 9.86 31.95
N MET A 291 -5.13 9.61 33.17
CA MET A 291 -6.57 9.70 33.52
C MET A 291 -7.24 11.06 33.17
N THR A 292 -6.49 12.14 32.99
CA THR A 292 -7.03 13.44 32.53
C THR A 292 -7.25 13.54 31.02
N LEU A 293 -6.82 12.54 30.23
CA LEU A 293 -6.83 12.55 28.77
C LEU A 293 -7.59 11.35 28.17
N GLU A 294 -8.54 10.75 28.91
CA GLU A 294 -9.29 9.55 28.51
C GLU A 294 -9.81 9.60 27.07
N GLY A 295 -10.31 10.76 26.61
CA GLY A 295 -10.77 10.94 25.23
C GLY A 295 -9.68 10.90 24.16
N TYR A 296 -8.44 11.25 24.49
CA TYR A 296 -7.31 11.27 23.56
C TYR A 296 -6.63 9.91 23.42
N ILE A 297 -6.73 9.02 24.41
CA ILE A 297 -6.08 7.70 24.41
C ILE A 297 -6.49 6.85 23.19
N PRO A 298 -7.79 6.72 22.84
CA PRO A 298 -8.21 6.00 21.63
C PRO A 298 -7.52 6.50 20.36
N TYR A 299 -7.43 7.83 20.18
CA TYR A 299 -6.79 8.45 19.02
C TYR A 299 -5.27 8.33 19.05
N ALA A 300 -4.65 8.45 20.22
CA ALA A 300 -3.21 8.28 20.38
C ALA A 300 -2.78 6.85 20.03
N LEU A 301 -3.58 5.86 20.44
CA LEU A 301 -3.41 4.46 20.06
C LEU A 301 -3.58 4.30 18.57
N SER A 302 -4.73 4.64 17.99
CA SER A 302 -5.01 4.42 16.56
C SER A 302 -4.02 5.13 15.63
N LEU A 303 -3.53 6.31 16.01
CA LEU A 303 -2.56 7.09 15.24
C LEU A 303 -1.09 6.68 15.48
N GLY A 304 -0.84 5.69 16.33
CA GLY A 304 0.49 5.14 16.64
C GLY A 304 1.40 6.11 17.38
N ILE A 305 0.84 7.00 18.20
CA ILE A 305 1.58 8.00 18.99
C ILE A 305 1.96 7.44 20.36
N SER A 306 1.24 6.44 20.86
CA SER A 306 1.39 5.93 22.22
C SER A 306 2.05 4.55 22.28
N LYS A 307 3.28 4.42 21.76
CA LYS A 307 4.00 3.12 21.72
C LYS A 307 4.12 2.44 23.09
N LYS A 308 4.39 3.22 24.15
CA LYS A 308 4.46 2.69 25.52
C LYS A 308 3.12 2.11 26.00
N ILE A 309 2.02 2.80 25.68
CA ILE A 309 0.65 2.34 25.99
C ILE A 309 0.33 1.06 25.22
N GLU A 310 0.69 1.02 23.93
CA GLU A 310 0.53 -0.15 23.08
C GLU A 310 1.33 -1.35 23.59
N GLU A 311 2.62 -1.15 23.91
CA GLU A 311 3.48 -2.18 24.51
C GLU A 311 2.94 -2.66 25.85
N TYR A 312 2.47 -1.74 26.70
CA TYR A 312 1.88 -2.08 28.00
C TYR A 312 0.62 -2.94 27.85
N ILE A 313 -0.30 -2.56 26.96
CA ILE A 313 -1.53 -3.32 26.69
C ILE A 313 -1.20 -4.67 26.06
N SER A 314 -0.25 -4.71 25.13
CA SER A 314 0.16 -5.94 24.43
C SER A 314 0.87 -6.92 25.37
N ASN A 315 1.66 -6.45 26.33
CA ASN A 315 2.42 -7.31 27.24
C ASN A 315 1.62 -7.74 28.47
N ASN A 316 0.57 -7.00 28.83
CA ASN A 316 -0.23 -7.28 30.02
C ASN A 316 -1.44 -8.16 29.69
N GLU A 317 -1.39 -9.41 30.15
CA GLU A 317 -2.42 -10.42 29.91
C GLU A 317 -3.82 -9.99 30.35
N LYS A 318 -3.94 -9.22 31.43
CA LYS A 318 -5.23 -8.70 31.91
C LYS A 318 -5.90 -7.80 30.86
N TYR A 319 -5.13 -6.92 30.23
CA TYR A 319 -5.64 -6.02 29.18
C TYR A 319 -5.83 -6.76 27.86
N ARG A 320 -4.98 -7.73 27.53
CA ARG A 320 -5.22 -8.60 26.38
C ARG A 320 -6.53 -9.38 26.54
N ASN A 321 -6.82 -9.92 27.72
CA ASN A 321 -8.06 -10.65 27.98
C ASN A 321 -9.29 -9.73 27.96
N LEU A 322 -9.14 -8.45 28.29
CA LEU A 322 -10.17 -7.44 28.06
C LEU A 322 -10.47 -7.24 26.55
N ILE A 323 -9.46 -7.33 25.68
CA ILE A 323 -9.58 -7.05 24.26
C ILE A 323 -9.94 -8.31 23.45
N TYR A 324 -9.28 -9.43 23.72
CA TYR A 324 -9.35 -10.67 22.97
C TYR A 324 -10.13 -11.78 23.64
N GLY A 325 -10.56 -11.56 24.89
CA GLY A 325 -11.07 -12.56 25.83
C GLY A 325 -11.33 -13.94 25.24
N GLU A 326 -10.47 -14.90 25.58
CA GLU A 326 -10.84 -16.31 25.57
C GLU A 326 -12.08 -16.45 26.45
N ARG A 327 -13.24 -16.54 25.82
CA ARG A 327 -14.44 -17.01 26.49
C ARG A 327 -14.60 -18.48 26.11
N SER A 328 -14.22 -19.32 27.07
CA SER A 328 -14.62 -20.72 27.23
C SER A 328 -16.09 -20.94 26.90
#